data_AF-A0A6N2CQ37-F1
#
_entry.id   AF-A0A6N2CQ37-F1
#
_cell.length_a   1.000
_cell.length_b   1.000
_cell.length_c   1.000
_cell.angle_alpha   90.00
_cell.angle_beta   90.00
_cell.angle_gamma   90.00
#
_symmetry.space_group_name_H-M   'P 1'
#
loop_
_entity.id
_entity.type
_entity.pdbx_description
1 polymer ?
#
loop_
_entity_poly.entity_id
_entity_poly.type
_entity_poly.pdbx_seq_one_letter_code
_entity_poly.pdbx_strand_id
1 'polypeptide(L)'
;MKILIQKIDTNVQSTIKCFLYNTSQYQFSTDITVEGFSSSVIYKKTSFLNPKEIREVFRSFFHHMNHYPIIHYSATPYSTMGPEKPVKGTIKLKAKDFIKKSSYVDVLNDRAVSVNLEIHKEISVKSKSKIAYRLKDEKKSDLKKVKLFNTEELVEFNPTIDLHLHNLVEDVSKVKSGMAVLIQLAAFNKHLEKAIRLGIDRIFVIHGVGEGKLKKTVINTAKNNPMVKEVKNEYHPKFGFGATEILI
;
A
#
# COMPACT_ATOMS: atom_id res chain seq x y z
N MET A 1 4.65 4.04 17.29
CA MET A 1 4.91 3.72 15.87
C MET A 1 6.41 3.80 15.61
N LYS A 2 6.89 3.23 14.50
CA LYS A 2 8.29 3.29 14.07
C LYS A 2 8.39 3.72 12.62
N ILE A 3 9.44 4.46 12.27
CA ILE A 3 9.90 4.58 10.87
C ILE A 3 11.00 3.55 10.67
N LEU A 4 10.89 2.77 9.60
CA LEU A 4 11.87 1.77 9.20
C LEU A 4 12.46 2.17 7.86
N ILE A 5 13.78 2.19 7.75
CA ILE A 5 14.46 2.68 6.55
C ILE A 5 15.42 1.61 6.06
N GLN A 6 15.11 1.06 4.91
CA GLN A 6 15.87 0.02 4.25
C GLN A 6 16.74 0.67 3.17
N LYS A 7 18.03 0.37 3.19
CA LYS A 7 18.94 0.69 2.09
C LYS A 7 19.06 -0.55 1.21
N ILE A 8 18.83 -0.37 -0.08
CA ILE A 8 18.93 -1.43 -1.08
C ILE A 8 20.06 -1.05 -2.02
N ASP A 9 21.11 -1.85 -1.98
CA ASP A 9 22.29 -1.71 -2.82
C ASP A 9 22.15 -2.61 -4.03
N THR A 10 22.16 -2.03 -5.22
CA THR A 10 22.28 -2.77 -6.50
C THR A 10 23.64 -2.48 -7.12
N ASN A 11 24.08 -3.30 -8.08
CA ASN A 11 25.37 -3.13 -8.77
C ASN A 11 25.51 -1.77 -9.50
N VAL A 12 24.39 -1.07 -9.74
CA VAL A 12 24.36 0.21 -10.47
C VAL A 12 24.11 1.39 -9.54
N GLN A 13 23.26 1.22 -8.51
CA GLN A 13 22.87 2.32 -7.62
C GLN A 13 22.31 1.86 -6.28
N SER A 14 22.48 2.69 -5.26
CA SER A 14 21.87 2.52 -3.95
C SER A 14 20.57 3.31 -3.84
N THR A 15 19.49 2.65 -3.41
CA THR A 15 18.19 3.27 -3.15
C THR A 15 17.80 3.11 -1.69
N ILE A 16 16.93 3.98 -1.19
CA ILE A 16 16.35 3.91 0.14
C ILE A 16 14.84 3.77 0.01
N LYS A 17 14.28 2.80 0.73
CA LYS A 17 12.84 2.69 1.00
C LYS A 17 12.56 3.07 2.45
N CYS A 18 11.60 3.94 2.65
CA CYS A 18 11.14 4.36 3.97
C CYS A 18 9.74 3.81 4.23
N PHE A 19 9.55 3.15 5.36
CA PHE A 19 8.31 2.54 5.78
C PHE A 19 7.84 3.12 7.11
N LEU A 20 6.53 3.27 7.26
CA LEU A 20 5.87 3.59 8.51
C LEU A 20 5.27 2.30 9.06
N TYR A 21 5.66 1.93 10.28
CA TYR A 21 5.18 0.73 10.95
C TYR A 21 4.39 1.08 12.21
N ASN A 22 3.14 0.66 12.25
CA ASN A 22 2.29 0.81 13.42
C ASN A 22 2.51 -0.32 14.42
N THR A 23 3.42 -0.08 15.36
CA THR A 23 3.67 -1.02 16.46
C THR A 23 2.53 -1.11 17.48
N SER A 24 1.57 -0.18 17.46
CA SER A 24 0.54 -0.07 18.48
C SER A 24 -0.73 -0.86 18.14
N GLN A 25 -1.68 -0.85 19.08
CA GLN A 25 -3.03 -1.41 18.92
C GLN A 25 -4.04 -0.38 18.40
N TYR A 26 -3.63 0.86 18.14
CA TYR A 26 -4.50 1.97 17.71
C TYR A 26 -4.36 2.20 16.20
N GLN A 27 -5.44 2.63 15.55
CA GLN A 27 -5.38 3.12 14.18
C GLN A 27 -4.93 4.59 14.17
N PHE A 28 -4.16 4.99 13.16
CA PHE A 28 -3.74 6.38 12.99
C PHE A 28 -4.08 6.90 11.60
N SER A 29 -4.50 8.16 11.50
CA SER A 29 -4.30 8.94 10.28
C SER A 29 -2.94 9.61 10.36
N THR A 30 -2.13 9.44 9.33
CA THR A 30 -0.76 9.92 9.29
C THR A 30 -0.55 10.82 8.10
N ASP A 31 -0.03 12.02 8.34
CA ASP A 31 0.50 12.92 7.33
C ASP A 31 2.02 12.91 7.44
N ILE A 32 2.70 12.51 6.37
CA ILE A 32 4.15 12.55 6.31
C ILE A 32 4.57 13.49 5.19
N THR A 33 5.44 14.43 5.56
CA THR A 33 6.08 15.36 4.63
C THR A 33 7.59 15.16 4.73
N VAL A 34 8.25 15.01 3.59
CA VAL A 34 9.71 14.94 3.51
C VAL A 34 10.20 16.20 2.83
N GLU A 35 10.98 16.98 3.56
CA GLU A 35 11.66 18.16 3.05
C GLU A 35 13.08 17.80 2.67
N GLY A 36 13.54 18.30 1.53
CA GLY A 36 14.95 18.20 1.13
C GLY A 36 15.61 19.56 0.94
N PHE A 37 16.53 19.65 -0.02
CA PHE A 37 17.36 20.84 -0.19
C PHE A 37 16.52 22.09 -0.50
N SER A 38 16.89 23.23 0.12
CA SER A 38 16.17 24.52 0.04
C SER A 38 14.76 24.55 0.69
N SER A 39 14.47 23.67 1.65
CA SER A 39 13.14 23.58 2.29
C SER A 39 12.01 23.25 1.32
N SER A 40 12.34 22.70 0.15
CA SER A 40 11.35 22.22 -0.81
C SER A 40 10.74 20.92 -0.32
N VAL A 41 9.41 20.82 -0.39
CA VAL A 41 8.69 19.58 -0.08
C VAL A 41 8.90 18.61 -1.24
N ILE A 42 9.65 17.54 -0.98
CA ILE A 42 9.95 16.50 -1.98
C ILE A 42 8.88 15.42 -1.96
N TYR A 43 8.24 15.21 -0.81
CA TYR A 43 7.23 14.17 -0.66
C TYR A 43 6.16 14.58 0.33
N LYS A 44 4.89 14.31 0.03
CA LYS A 44 3.77 14.46 0.96
C LYS A 44 2.78 13.32 0.75
N LYS A 45 2.44 12.60 1.83
CA LYS A 45 1.42 11.55 1.80
C LYS A 45 0.59 11.55 3.07
N THR A 46 -0.72 11.51 2.88
CA THR A 46 -1.71 11.26 3.92
C THR A 46 -2.16 9.81 3.79
N SER A 47 -2.27 9.10 4.92
CA SER A 47 -2.58 7.67 4.93
C SER A 47 -3.18 7.23 6.25
N PHE A 48 -4.13 6.30 6.19
CA PHE A 48 -4.58 5.57 7.38
C PHE A 48 -3.73 4.34 7.60
N LEU A 49 -3.24 4.14 8.82
CA LEU A 49 -2.41 3.01 9.20
C LEU A 49 -3.08 2.22 10.33
N ASN A 50 -3.47 0.98 10.03
CA ASN A 50 -4.12 0.08 10.96
C ASN A 50 -3.12 -0.49 11.99
N PRO A 51 -3.61 -1.05 13.11
CA PRO A 51 -2.75 -1.74 14.07
C PRO A 51 -1.88 -2.80 13.39
N LYS A 52 -0.58 -2.85 13.74
CA LYS A 52 0.41 -3.79 13.17
C LYS A 52 0.64 -3.69 11.66
N GLU A 53 0.05 -2.71 10.99
CA GLU A 53 0.27 -2.47 9.57
C GLU A 53 1.62 -1.77 9.32
N ILE A 54 2.29 -2.17 8.24
CA ILE A 54 3.46 -1.50 7.68
C ILE A 54 3.11 -0.93 6.31
N ARG A 55 3.56 0.29 6.01
CA ARG A 55 3.31 0.93 4.72
C ARG A 55 4.53 1.66 4.19
N GLU A 56 4.84 1.48 2.91
CA GLU A 56 5.88 2.28 2.23
C GLU A 56 5.40 3.73 2.15
N VAL A 57 6.22 4.62 2.71
CA VAL A 57 6.02 6.06 2.69
C VAL A 57 6.66 6.60 1.45
N PHE A 58 7.98 6.48 1.27
CA PHE A 58 8.65 7.01 0.09
C PHE A 58 9.87 6.19 -0.30
N ARG A 59 10.34 6.40 -1.53
CA ARG A 59 11.59 5.89 -2.05
C ARG A 59 12.44 7.02 -2.64
N SER A 60 13.75 6.98 -2.44
CA SER A 60 14.69 7.94 -3.02
C SER A 60 16.06 7.30 -3.27
N PHE A 61 16.90 7.93 -4.08
CA PHE A 61 18.29 7.52 -4.24
C PHE A 61 19.13 7.84 -3.00
N PHE A 62 20.08 6.97 -2.66
CA PHE A 62 20.90 7.12 -1.46
C PHE A 62 21.76 8.40 -1.49
N HIS A 63 22.25 8.82 -2.66
CA HIS A 63 23.08 10.03 -2.78
C HIS A 63 22.33 11.31 -2.40
N HIS A 64 20.99 11.33 -2.46
CA HIS A 64 20.18 12.44 -1.97
C HIS A 64 20.23 12.62 -0.44
N MET A 65 20.68 11.60 0.31
CA MET A 65 20.80 11.67 1.78
C MET A 65 21.89 12.63 2.26
N ASN A 66 22.85 12.98 1.41
CA ASN A 66 23.91 13.95 1.75
C ASN A 66 23.33 15.34 2.07
N HIS A 67 22.09 15.61 1.64
CA HIS A 67 21.37 16.86 1.87
C HIS A 67 20.42 16.82 3.08
N TYR A 68 20.45 15.75 3.91
CA TYR A 68 19.70 15.59 5.16
C TYR A 68 18.18 15.78 5.04
N PRO A 69 17.44 14.81 4.45
CA PRO A 69 15.99 14.92 4.42
C PRO A 69 15.41 14.95 5.84
N ILE A 70 14.57 15.95 6.10
CA ILE A 70 13.82 16.08 7.35
C ILE A 70 12.44 15.49 7.11
N ILE A 71 12.10 14.47 7.89
CA ILE A 71 10.77 13.88 7.87
C ILE A 71 9.93 14.58 8.94
N HIS A 72 8.96 15.37 8.49
CA HIS A 72 7.89 15.88 9.33
C HIS A 72 6.77 14.86 9.35
N TYR A 73 6.31 14.48 10.54
CA TYR A 73 5.18 13.59 10.70
C TYR A 73 4.10 14.23 11.57
N SER A 74 2.85 13.95 11.23
CA SER A 74 1.68 14.21 12.06
C SER A 74 0.88 12.92 12.11
N ALA A 75 0.65 12.37 13.30
CA ALA A 75 -0.08 11.14 13.51
C ALA A 75 -1.27 11.41 14.44
N THR A 76 -2.48 11.29 13.91
CA THR A 76 -3.74 11.47 14.63
C THR A 76 -4.28 10.10 15.02
N PRO A 77 -4.32 9.74 16.32
CA PRO A 77 -4.94 8.50 16.76
C PRO A 77 -6.45 8.55 16.50
N TYR A 78 -7.03 7.45 16.03
CA TYR A 78 -8.47 7.30 15.94
C TYR A 78 -8.98 6.50 17.15
N SER A 79 -9.80 7.14 17.97
CA SER A 79 -10.51 6.53 19.09
C SER A 79 -11.97 6.24 18.72
N THR A 80 -12.68 5.54 19.60
CA THR A 80 -14.14 5.34 19.50
C THR A 80 -14.93 6.65 19.63
N MET A 81 -14.32 7.70 20.16
CA MET A 81 -14.90 9.05 20.25
C MET A 81 -14.52 9.96 19.07
N GLY A 82 -13.86 9.40 18.05
CA GLY A 82 -13.36 10.14 16.90
C GLY A 82 -11.84 10.41 16.96
N PRO A 83 -11.33 11.24 16.03
CA PRO A 83 -9.90 11.57 15.97
C PRO A 83 -9.46 12.34 17.22
N GLU A 84 -8.39 11.87 17.85
CA GLU A 84 -7.75 12.55 18.98
C GLU A 84 -6.81 13.68 18.50
N LYS A 85 -6.04 14.27 19.42
CA LYS A 85 -5.08 15.33 19.06
C LYS A 85 -3.95 14.74 18.20
N PRO A 86 -3.56 15.42 17.10
CA PRO A 86 -2.44 14.98 16.27
C PRO A 86 -1.12 15.11 17.02
N VAL A 87 -0.37 14.01 17.08
CA VAL A 87 1.01 14.01 17.56
C VAL A 87 1.92 14.38 16.41
N LYS A 88 2.64 15.49 16.55
CA LYS A 88 3.56 15.99 15.51
C LYS A 88 4.99 15.83 15.97
N GLY A 89 5.89 15.63 15.01
CA GLY A 89 7.32 15.66 15.29
C GLY A 89 8.15 15.67 14.02
N THR A 90 9.47 15.74 14.22
CA THR A 90 10.43 15.79 13.12
C THR A 90 11.54 14.78 13.36
N ILE A 91 11.95 14.11 12.28
CA ILE A 91 13.04 13.13 12.30
C ILE A 91 14.08 13.58 11.28
N LYS A 92 15.30 13.82 11.75
CA LYS A 92 16.45 14.11 10.90
C LYS A 92 17.18 12.81 10.57
N LEU A 93 17.25 12.47 9.29
CA LEU A 93 17.95 11.27 8.85
C LEU A 93 19.38 11.60 8.43
N LYS A 94 20.37 10.92 9.04
CA LYS A 94 21.79 11.07 8.68
C LYS A 94 22.31 9.79 8.05
N ALA A 95 23.15 9.91 7.02
CA ALA A 95 23.79 8.77 6.36
C ALA A 95 24.57 7.88 7.35
N LYS A 96 25.17 8.46 8.40
CA LYS A 96 25.91 7.74 9.45
C LYS A 96 25.03 6.75 10.25
N ASP A 97 23.72 6.95 10.31
CA ASP A 97 22.80 6.08 11.03
C ASP A 97 22.63 4.71 10.35
N PHE A 98 22.82 4.64 9.03
CA PHE A 98 22.71 3.38 8.26
C PHE A 98 23.82 2.39 8.56
N ILE A 99 24.98 2.87 9.02
CA ILE A 99 26.11 2.01 9.37
C ILE A 99 26.02 1.61 10.85
N LYS A 100 25.64 2.55 11.73
CA LYS A 100 25.68 2.35 13.19
C LYS A 100 24.40 1.78 13.80
N LYS A 101 23.24 1.99 13.16
CA LYS A 101 21.91 1.66 13.71
C LYS A 101 21.11 0.70 12.83
N SER A 102 21.73 0.13 11.80
CA SER A 102 21.11 -0.89 10.98
C SER A 102 21.04 -2.21 11.73
N SER A 103 19.83 -2.75 11.85
CA SER A 103 19.55 -4.01 12.55
C SER A 103 18.51 -4.80 11.76
N TYR A 104 18.45 -6.11 11.99
CA TYR A 104 17.44 -6.95 11.35
C TYR A 104 16.04 -6.58 11.85
N VAL A 105 15.08 -6.43 10.93
CA VAL A 105 13.69 -6.11 11.25
C VAL A 105 12.76 -7.17 10.66
N ASP A 106 12.16 -7.97 11.53
CA ASP A 106 11.33 -9.13 11.16
C ASP A 106 10.22 -8.78 10.17
N VAL A 107 9.57 -7.63 10.36
CA VAL A 107 8.45 -7.18 9.51
C VAL A 107 8.89 -6.89 8.07
N LEU A 108 10.17 -6.56 7.86
CA LEU A 108 10.76 -6.33 6.54
C LEU A 108 11.56 -7.53 6.03
N ASN A 109 11.80 -8.54 6.88
CA ASN A 109 12.69 -9.67 6.62
C ASN A 109 14.07 -9.23 6.08
N ASP A 110 14.57 -8.07 6.53
CA ASP A 110 15.81 -7.46 6.07
C ASP A 110 16.37 -6.46 7.11
N ARG A 111 17.60 -5.99 6.90
CA ARG A 111 18.24 -4.97 7.74
C ARG A 111 17.70 -3.59 7.42
N ALA A 112 17.25 -2.90 8.46
CA ALA A 112 16.77 -1.53 8.36
C ALA A 112 17.19 -0.70 9.57
N VAL A 113 17.27 0.61 9.37
CA VAL A 113 17.39 1.58 10.46
C VAL A 113 16.00 1.80 11.04
N SER A 114 15.83 1.51 12.33
CA SER A 114 14.56 1.75 13.03
C SER A 114 14.61 3.01 13.87
N VAL A 115 13.67 3.93 13.65
CA VAL A 115 13.50 5.15 14.44
C VAL A 115 12.14 5.09 15.12
N ASN A 116 12.11 5.18 16.45
CA ASN A 116 10.86 5.26 17.20
C ASN A 116 10.26 6.66 17.05
N LEU A 117 8.96 6.72 16.77
CA LEU A 117 8.19 7.96 16.82
C LEU A 117 7.74 8.19 18.26
N GLU A 118 7.87 9.43 18.77
CA GLU A 118 7.56 9.82 20.15
C GLU A 118 6.05 9.84 20.49
N ILE A 119 5.25 9.03 19.80
CA ILE A 119 3.79 8.99 19.91
C ILE A 119 3.34 8.29 21.20
N HIS A 120 4.18 7.42 21.77
CA HIS A 120 3.80 6.62 22.94
C HIS A 120 3.77 7.40 24.27
N LYS A 121 4.47 8.54 24.37
CA LYS A 121 4.52 9.32 25.62
C LYS A 121 3.23 10.11 25.88
N GLU A 122 2.53 10.58 24.85
CA GLU A 122 1.29 11.36 25.03
C GLU A 122 0.06 10.47 25.28
N ILE A 123 0.02 9.27 24.69
CA ILE A 123 -1.11 8.34 24.83
C ILE A 123 -1.17 7.72 26.23
N SER A 124 -0.02 7.46 26.87
CA SER A 124 0.01 6.81 28.19
C SER A 124 -0.47 7.71 29.33
N VAL A 125 -0.54 9.03 29.13
CA VAL A 125 -0.82 10.00 30.21
C VAL A 125 -2.32 10.26 30.38
N LYS A 126 -3.19 9.94 29.40
CA LYS A 126 -4.60 10.42 29.43
C LYS A 126 -5.73 9.40 29.22
N SER A 127 -5.47 8.13 28.91
CA SER A 127 -6.55 7.17 28.66
C SER A 127 -6.52 5.98 29.62
N LYS A 128 -7.16 6.15 30.78
CA LYS A 128 -7.88 5.06 31.48
C LYS A 128 -9.28 4.86 30.86
N SER A 129 -9.53 5.35 29.64
CA SER A 129 -10.82 5.29 28.97
C SER A 129 -10.91 4.03 28.10
N LYS A 130 -12.06 3.36 28.23
CA LYS A 130 -12.36 2.05 27.68
C LYS A 130 -12.18 2.03 26.15
N ILE A 131 -11.26 1.17 25.70
CA ILE A 131 -11.28 0.44 24.42
C ILE A 131 -11.35 1.35 23.18
N ALA A 132 -10.18 1.70 22.66
CA ALA A 132 -10.01 1.98 21.22
C ALA A 132 -10.48 0.76 20.40
N TYR A 133 -10.58 0.85 19.07
CA TYR A 133 -10.72 -0.33 18.20
C TYR A 133 -9.50 -1.27 18.34
N ARG A 134 -9.36 -1.93 19.49
CA ARG A 134 -8.69 -3.21 19.63
C ARG A 134 -9.50 -4.13 18.75
N LEU A 135 -8.90 -4.58 17.66
CA LEU A 135 -9.25 -5.91 17.17
C LEU A 135 -9.22 -6.80 18.41
N LYS A 136 -10.37 -7.38 18.77
CA LYS A 136 -10.41 -8.42 19.81
C LYS A 136 -9.28 -9.36 19.46
N ASP A 137 -8.44 -9.72 20.42
CA ASP A 137 -7.58 -10.88 20.27
C ASP A 137 -8.53 -12.03 19.95
N GLU A 138 -8.65 -12.34 18.66
CA GLU A 138 -9.36 -13.53 18.23
C GLU A 138 -8.62 -14.65 18.96
N LYS A 139 -9.38 -15.37 19.79
CA LYS A 139 -8.96 -16.63 20.40
C LYS A 139 -8.07 -17.33 19.39
N LYS A 140 -6.90 -17.80 19.82
CA LYS A 140 -6.01 -18.69 19.06
C LYS A 140 -6.86 -19.72 18.32
N SER A 141 -7.32 -19.36 17.13
CA SER A 141 -7.74 -20.30 16.13
C SER A 141 -6.42 -20.96 15.78
N ASP A 142 -6.42 -22.28 15.82
CA ASP A 142 -5.27 -23.09 15.46
C ASP A 142 -4.59 -22.42 14.28
N LEU A 143 -3.35 -21.96 14.52
CA LEU A 143 -2.52 -21.31 13.53
C LEU A 143 -2.33 -22.35 12.41
N LYS A 144 -3.29 -22.42 11.49
CA LYS A 144 -3.04 -22.89 10.15
C LYS A 144 -1.94 -21.97 9.68
N LYS A 145 -0.72 -22.51 9.62
CA LYS A 145 0.41 -21.89 8.96
C LYS A 145 -0.14 -21.34 7.65
N VAL A 146 -0.40 -20.03 7.60
CA VAL A 146 -0.66 -19.36 6.33
C VAL A 146 0.67 -19.47 5.64
N LYS A 147 0.79 -20.45 4.73
CA LYS A 147 1.94 -20.53 3.84
C LYS A 147 2.04 -19.14 3.21
N LEU A 148 3.20 -18.51 3.31
CA LEU A 148 3.45 -17.17 2.74
C LEU A 148 3.23 -17.11 1.22
N PHE A 149 2.98 -18.26 0.61
CA PHE A 149 2.34 -18.41 -0.68
C PHE A 149 1.26 -19.47 -0.46
N ASN A 150 -0.02 -19.12 -0.58
CA ASN A 150 -1.04 -20.14 -0.75
C ASN A 150 -0.79 -20.72 -2.16
N THR A 151 0.17 -21.65 -2.25
CA THR A 151 0.69 -22.27 -3.48
C THR A 151 -0.45 -22.78 -4.36
N GLU A 152 -1.48 -23.29 -3.70
CA GLU A 152 -2.73 -23.76 -4.27
C GLU A 152 -3.50 -22.59 -4.92
N GLU A 153 -3.70 -21.47 -4.21
CA GLU A 153 -4.35 -20.26 -4.75
C GLU A 153 -3.55 -19.58 -5.88
N LEU A 154 -2.21 -19.66 -5.84
CA LEU A 154 -1.35 -19.11 -6.90
C LEU A 154 -1.44 -19.96 -8.17
N VAL A 155 -1.44 -21.29 -8.03
CA VAL A 155 -1.60 -22.23 -9.15
C VAL A 155 -3.00 -22.10 -9.77
N GLU A 156 -4.03 -21.88 -8.95
CA GLU A 156 -5.41 -21.72 -9.41
C GLU A 156 -5.73 -20.30 -9.92
N PHE A 157 -4.87 -19.31 -9.68
CA PHE A 157 -5.15 -17.94 -10.08
C PHE A 157 -5.02 -17.78 -11.59
N ASN A 158 -6.14 -17.47 -12.24
CA ASN A 158 -6.13 -17.04 -13.62
C ASN A 158 -5.69 -15.56 -13.70
N PRO A 159 -4.57 -15.21 -14.36
CA PRO A 159 -4.12 -13.82 -14.52
C PRO A 159 -4.98 -13.03 -15.52
N THR A 160 -6.07 -13.61 -16.03
CA THR A 160 -7.00 -12.95 -16.94
C THR A 160 -8.35 -12.79 -16.27
N ILE A 161 -8.92 -11.59 -16.36
CA ILE A 161 -10.30 -11.31 -15.94
C ILE A 161 -11.11 -10.76 -17.10
N ASP A 162 -12.30 -11.32 -17.29
CA ASP A 162 -13.29 -10.82 -18.22
C ASP A 162 -14.31 -9.94 -17.50
N LEU A 163 -14.38 -8.66 -17.89
CA LEU A 163 -15.28 -7.67 -17.30
C LEU A 163 -16.60 -7.52 -18.03
N HIS A 164 -16.93 -8.32 -19.05
CA HIS A 164 -18.27 -8.29 -19.63
C HIS A 164 -19.31 -8.62 -18.56
N LEU A 165 -20.38 -7.82 -18.50
CA LEU A 165 -21.33 -7.86 -17.39
C LEU A 165 -21.98 -9.25 -17.20
N HIS A 166 -22.20 -10.00 -18.29
CA HIS A 166 -22.73 -11.36 -18.23
C HIS A 166 -21.83 -12.36 -17.48
N ASN A 167 -20.54 -12.07 -17.33
CA ASN A 167 -19.60 -12.88 -16.56
C ASN A 167 -19.57 -12.51 -15.07
N LEU A 168 -20.18 -11.39 -14.69
CA LEU A 168 -20.11 -10.83 -13.33
C LEU A 168 -21.43 -10.90 -12.56
N VAL A 169 -22.55 -11.10 -13.25
CA VAL A 169 -23.88 -11.20 -12.65
C VAL A 169 -24.69 -12.33 -13.27
N GLU A 170 -25.59 -12.92 -12.49
CA GLU A 170 -26.48 -13.99 -12.95
C GLU A 170 -27.54 -13.50 -13.94
N ASP A 171 -28.04 -12.27 -13.77
CA ASP A 171 -29.09 -11.70 -14.60
C ASP A 171 -28.79 -10.23 -14.94
N VAL A 172 -28.31 -10.02 -16.17
CA VAL A 172 -27.93 -8.71 -16.69
C VAL A 172 -29.13 -7.76 -16.79
N SER A 173 -30.35 -8.28 -17.00
CA SER A 173 -31.56 -7.45 -17.18
C SER A 173 -31.95 -6.69 -15.92
N LYS A 174 -31.54 -7.19 -14.75
CA LYS A 174 -31.79 -6.57 -13.43
C LYS A 174 -30.78 -5.49 -13.07
N VAL A 175 -29.71 -5.33 -13.86
CA VAL A 175 -28.67 -4.34 -13.59
C VAL A 175 -29.07 -3.00 -14.19
N LYS A 176 -29.27 -1.99 -13.34
CA LYS A 176 -29.46 -0.61 -13.78
C LYS A 176 -28.23 -0.15 -14.58
N SER A 177 -28.45 0.57 -15.68
CA SER A 177 -27.39 1.03 -16.60
C SER A 177 -26.21 1.74 -15.91
N GLY A 178 -26.46 2.54 -14.87
CA GLY A 178 -25.41 3.20 -14.08
C GLY A 178 -24.61 2.26 -13.15
N MET A 179 -25.17 1.13 -12.76
CA MET A 179 -24.54 0.16 -11.85
C MET A 179 -23.58 -0.80 -12.55
N ALA A 180 -23.78 -1.04 -13.85
CA ALA A 180 -22.95 -1.95 -14.64
C ALA A 180 -21.45 -1.66 -14.50
N VAL A 181 -21.06 -0.39 -14.73
CA VAL A 181 -19.66 0.04 -14.64
C VAL A 181 -19.10 -0.11 -13.22
N LEU A 182 -19.92 0.14 -12.19
CA LEU A 182 -19.49 0.00 -10.80
C LEU A 182 -19.21 -1.46 -10.43
N ILE A 183 -20.07 -2.39 -10.88
CA ILE A 183 -19.87 -3.84 -10.68
C ILE A 183 -18.58 -4.29 -11.38
N GLN A 184 -18.38 -3.86 -12.62
CA GLN A 184 -17.19 -4.17 -13.41
C GLN A 184 -15.90 -3.65 -12.75
N LEU A 185 -15.93 -2.42 -12.23
CA LEU A 185 -14.79 -1.83 -11.51
C LEU A 185 -14.52 -2.52 -10.18
N ALA A 186 -15.56 -2.92 -9.45
CA ALA A 186 -15.41 -3.66 -8.20
C ALA A 186 -14.77 -5.04 -8.46
N ALA A 187 -15.20 -5.73 -9.51
CA ALA A 187 -14.60 -6.99 -9.94
C ALA A 187 -13.13 -6.81 -10.34
N PHE A 188 -12.83 -5.77 -11.13
CA PHE A 188 -11.47 -5.41 -11.52
C PHE A 188 -10.57 -5.14 -10.30
N ASN A 189 -10.99 -4.28 -9.38
CA ASN A 189 -10.21 -3.93 -8.18
C ASN A 189 -9.91 -5.15 -7.32
N LYS A 190 -10.92 -6.00 -7.08
CA LYS A 190 -10.76 -7.24 -6.32
C LYS A 190 -9.75 -8.19 -6.99
N HIS A 191 -9.77 -8.27 -8.33
CA HIS A 191 -8.84 -9.09 -9.09
C HIS A 191 -7.42 -8.54 -9.04
N LEU A 192 -7.24 -7.22 -9.22
CA LEU A 192 -5.95 -6.54 -9.12
C LEU A 192 -5.35 -6.70 -7.72
N GLU A 193 -6.13 -6.51 -6.66
CA GLU A 193 -5.68 -6.73 -5.28
C GLU A 193 -5.28 -8.18 -5.01
N LYS A 194 -6.01 -9.16 -5.59
CA LYS A 194 -5.64 -10.57 -5.51
C LYS A 194 -4.33 -10.85 -6.25
N ALA A 195 -4.14 -10.30 -7.45
CA ALA A 195 -2.90 -10.43 -8.21
C ALA A 195 -1.70 -9.85 -7.45
N ILE A 196 -1.83 -8.64 -6.88
CA ILE A 196 -0.80 -8.00 -6.05
C ILE A 196 -0.48 -8.88 -4.83
N ARG A 197 -1.49 -9.39 -4.13
CA ARG A 197 -1.31 -10.23 -2.94
C ARG A 197 -0.59 -11.54 -3.26
N LEU A 198 -0.87 -12.12 -4.43
CA LEU A 198 -0.24 -13.35 -4.89
C LEU A 198 1.13 -13.14 -5.56
N GLY A 199 1.56 -11.88 -5.75
CA GLY A 199 2.83 -11.58 -6.43
C GLY A 199 2.81 -11.90 -7.93
N ILE A 200 1.65 -11.75 -8.57
CA ILE A 200 1.52 -11.95 -10.01
C ILE A 200 2.06 -10.71 -10.73
N ASP A 201 3.05 -10.90 -11.61
CA ASP A 201 3.73 -9.79 -12.31
C ASP A 201 2.87 -9.12 -13.39
N ARG A 202 1.90 -9.85 -13.97
CA ARG A 202 1.10 -9.39 -15.10
C ARG A 202 -0.32 -9.93 -15.05
N ILE A 203 -1.29 -9.08 -15.38
CA ILE A 203 -2.68 -9.48 -15.61
C ILE A 203 -3.24 -8.93 -16.92
N PHE A 204 -4.23 -9.63 -17.48
CA PHE A 204 -4.99 -9.21 -18.65
C PHE A 204 -6.43 -8.90 -18.26
N VAL A 205 -6.89 -7.71 -18.62
CA VAL A 205 -8.24 -7.25 -18.33
C VAL A 205 -9.01 -7.12 -19.65
N ILE A 206 -9.97 -8.01 -19.87
CA ILE A 206 -10.82 -8.01 -21.06
C ILE A 206 -12.01 -7.10 -20.79
N HIS A 207 -12.11 -6.00 -21.54
CA HIS A 207 -13.18 -4.99 -21.40
C HIS A 207 -13.99 -4.79 -22.69
N GLY A 208 -13.59 -5.45 -23.79
CA GLY A 208 -14.25 -5.39 -25.09
C GLY A 208 -13.83 -4.18 -25.95
N VAL A 209 -14.31 -4.11 -27.18
CA VAL A 209 -13.95 -3.07 -28.16
C VAL A 209 -14.96 -1.92 -28.29
N GLY A 210 -15.93 -1.82 -27.38
CA GLY A 210 -17.04 -0.86 -27.46
C GLY A 210 -16.60 0.62 -27.42
N GLU A 211 -17.45 1.52 -26.92
CA GLU A 211 -17.16 2.97 -26.86
C GLU A 211 -15.92 3.37 -26.02
N GLY A 212 -15.26 2.40 -25.38
CA GLY A 212 -14.01 2.61 -24.65
C GLY A 212 -14.19 3.27 -23.28
N LYS A 213 -15.43 3.43 -22.79
CA LYS A 213 -15.71 3.95 -21.45
C LYS A 213 -15.10 3.05 -20.37
N LEU A 214 -15.37 1.75 -20.42
CA LEU A 214 -14.81 0.78 -19.48
C LEU A 214 -13.28 0.72 -19.57
N LYS A 215 -12.72 0.68 -20.80
CA LYS A 215 -11.27 0.79 -21.04
C LYS A 215 -10.64 1.97 -20.32
N LYS A 216 -11.16 3.19 -20.56
CA LYS A 216 -10.64 4.42 -19.93
C LYS A 216 -10.68 4.33 -18.41
N THR A 217 -11.76 3.76 -17.87
CA THR A 217 -11.94 3.68 -16.42
C THR A 217 -11.01 2.65 -15.80
N VAL A 218 -10.84 1.48 -16.42
CA VAL A 218 -9.84 0.47 -16.02
C VAL A 218 -8.42 1.05 -16.05
N ILE A 219 -8.02 1.70 -17.15
CA ILE A 219 -6.68 2.30 -17.28
C ILE A 219 -6.47 3.36 -16.19
N ASN A 220 -7.45 4.24 -15.96
CA ASN A 220 -7.33 5.29 -14.95
C ASN A 220 -7.21 4.69 -13.55
N THR A 221 -8.05 3.71 -13.21
CA THR A 221 -7.99 3.01 -11.92
C THR A 221 -6.66 2.28 -11.72
N ALA A 222 -6.16 1.59 -12.74
CA ALA A 222 -4.88 0.90 -12.70
C ALA A 222 -3.71 1.88 -12.49
N LYS A 223 -3.66 2.97 -13.25
CA LYS A 223 -2.60 4.00 -13.13
C LYS A 223 -2.59 4.71 -11.77
N ASN A 224 -3.73 4.78 -11.10
CA ASN A 224 -3.83 5.35 -9.76
C ASN A 224 -3.37 4.39 -8.66
N ASN A 225 -3.16 3.11 -8.98
CA ASN A 225 -2.65 2.13 -8.03
C ASN A 225 -1.11 2.18 -8.00
N PRO A 226 -0.47 2.45 -6.84
CA PRO A 226 0.99 2.60 -6.75
C PRO A 226 1.77 1.31 -7.00
N MET A 227 1.09 0.15 -6.97
CA MET A 227 1.69 -1.14 -7.29
C MET A 227 1.64 -1.45 -8.79
N VAL A 228 1.02 -0.62 -9.62
CA VAL A 228 1.02 -0.81 -11.06
C VAL A 228 2.23 -0.10 -11.66
N LYS A 229 3.09 -0.87 -12.33
CA LYS A 229 4.28 -0.36 -13.04
C LYS A 229 3.93 0.23 -14.40
N GLU A 230 3.09 -0.48 -15.15
CA GLU A 230 2.79 -0.12 -16.53
C GLU A 230 1.41 -0.63 -16.94
N VAL A 231 0.75 0.11 -17.85
CA VAL A 231 -0.56 -0.26 -18.40
C VAL A 231 -0.48 -0.14 -19.91
N LYS A 232 -0.64 -1.26 -20.62
CA LYS A 232 -0.58 -1.35 -22.09
C LYS A 232 -1.91 -1.79 -22.66
N ASN A 233 -2.37 -1.11 -23.70
CA ASN A 233 -3.53 -1.54 -24.49
C ASN A 233 -3.06 -1.71 -25.93
N GLU A 234 -2.25 -2.75 -26.14
CA GLU A 234 -1.73 -3.14 -27.45
C GLU A 234 -2.58 -4.28 -28.03
N TYR A 235 -2.34 -4.60 -29.30
CA TYR A 235 -3.03 -5.70 -29.97
C TYR A 235 -2.69 -7.03 -29.29
N HIS A 236 -3.72 -7.76 -28.85
CA HIS A 236 -3.57 -9.10 -28.30
C HIS A 236 -4.09 -10.17 -29.28
N PRO A 237 -3.34 -11.25 -29.59
CA PRO A 237 -3.75 -12.26 -30.58
C PRO A 237 -5.12 -12.91 -30.32
N LYS A 238 -5.54 -13.02 -29.04
CA LYS A 238 -6.85 -13.60 -28.67
C LYS A 238 -7.98 -12.59 -28.52
N PHE A 239 -7.67 -11.31 -28.26
CA PHE A 239 -8.66 -10.32 -27.80
C PHE A 239 -8.65 -9.02 -28.63
N GLY A 240 -7.80 -8.93 -29.66
CA GLY A 240 -7.56 -7.70 -30.40
C GLY A 240 -7.19 -6.55 -29.47
N PHE A 241 -7.83 -5.39 -29.66
CA PHE A 241 -7.68 -4.21 -28.80
C PHE A 241 -8.61 -4.21 -27.57
N GLY A 242 -9.38 -5.28 -27.38
CA GLY A 242 -10.39 -5.41 -26.32
C GLY A 242 -9.82 -5.82 -24.96
N ALA A 243 -8.50 -5.91 -24.82
CA ALA A 243 -7.82 -6.25 -23.57
C ALA A 243 -6.75 -5.22 -23.20
N THR A 244 -6.57 -5.01 -21.90
CA THR A 244 -5.51 -4.17 -21.34
C THR A 244 -4.58 -5.05 -20.52
N GLU A 245 -3.29 -5.01 -20.82
CA GLU A 245 -2.23 -5.61 -20.01
C GLU A 245 -1.84 -4.64 -18.89
N ILE A 246 -1.74 -5.16 -17.67
CA ILE A 246 -1.31 -4.41 -16.50
C ILE A 246 -0.11 -5.14 -15.90
N LEU A 247 1.01 -4.44 -15.81
CA LEU A 247 2.21 -4.89 -15.13
C LEU A 247 2.21 -4.35 -13.70
N ILE A 248 2.43 -5.24 -12.73
CA ILE A 248 2.43 -5.00 -11.29
C ILE A 248 3.87 -5.05 -10.78
#